data_AF-A0A921ZSL4-F1
#
_entry.id   AF-A0A921ZSL4-F1
#
_cell.length_a   1.000
_cell.length_b   1.000
_cell.length_c   1.000
_cell.angle_alpha   90.00
_cell.angle_beta   90.00
_cell.angle_gamma   90.00
#
_symmetry.space_group_name_H-M   'P 1'
#
loop_
_entity.id
_entity.type
_entity.pdbx_description
1 polymer ?
#
loop_
_entity_poly.entity_id
_entity_poly.type
_entity_poly.pdbx_seq_one_letter_code
_entity_poly.pdbx_strand_id
1 'polypeptide(L)'
;MANDREVLREIWDGKLPICFQLAQEEIMEIQQPDPFYVMVPRLSYFPLVTDKMKRHFLRYISQENADSEMWLDYNGQPLKWHYPIGFLYDLCCGNDPQLPWTLTVHFTKFPEDILLHCPNKDVVEAHYMSTVKEADVLKHRGQVMSTMQKKDHNQLWLGLQNGNNLTLSASDNIRVSNSLVQKI
;
A
#
# COMPACT_ATOMS: atom_id res chain seq x y z
N MET A 1 -1.08 -23.19 -18.40
CA MET A 1 -0.97 -23.72 -17.01
C MET A 1 0.33 -23.32 -16.31
N ALA A 2 1.53 -23.69 -16.80
CA ALA A 2 2.79 -23.24 -16.17
C ALA A 2 3.03 -21.73 -16.38
N ASN A 3 2.78 -21.24 -17.60
CA ASN A 3 2.90 -19.82 -17.97
C ASN A 3 2.02 -18.90 -17.13
N ASP A 4 0.77 -19.30 -16.86
CA ASP A 4 -0.19 -18.46 -16.10
C ASP A 4 0.26 -18.26 -14.64
N ARG A 5 0.92 -19.26 -14.05
CA ARG A 5 1.47 -19.16 -12.68
C ARG A 5 2.68 -18.24 -12.62
N GLU A 6 3.50 -18.24 -13.66
CA GLU A 6 4.65 -17.34 -13.78
C GLU A 6 4.18 -15.89 -13.90
N VAL A 7 3.19 -15.61 -14.76
CA VAL A 7 2.58 -14.27 -14.87
C VAL A 7 2.02 -13.78 -13.53
N LEU A 8 1.26 -14.62 -12.81
CA LEU A 8 0.72 -14.24 -11.50
C LEU A 8 1.82 -13.93 -10.48
N ARG A 9 2.93 -14.68 -10.54
CA ARG A 9 4.09 -14.44 -9.68
C ARG A 9 4.78 -13.12 -10.02
N GLU A 10 5.01 -12.83 -11.28
CA GLU A 10 5.62 -11.55 -11.71
C GLU A 10 4.75 -10.35 -11.29
N ILE A 11 3.43 -10.46 -11.41
CA ILE A 11 2.49 -9.43 -10.94
C ILE A 11 2.59 -9.25 -9.42
N TRP A 12 2.66 -10.36 -8.67
CA TRP A 12 2.72 -10.34 -7.21
C TRP A 12 4.06 -9.82 -6.67
N ASP A 13 5.16 -10.25 -7.27
CA ASP A 13 6.53 -9.90 -6.88
C ASP A 13 6.94 -8.50 -7.40
N GLY A 14 6.10 -7.87 -8.24
CA GLY A 14 6.32 -6.55 -8.81
C GLY A 14 6.50 -5.45 -7.74
N LYS A 15 7.59 -4.70 -7.85
CA LYS A 15 7.95 -3.61 -6.92
C LYS A 15 8.22 -2.30 -7.65
N LEU A 16 8.11 -1.21 -6.90
CA LEU A 16 8.41 0.15 -7.33
C LEU A 16 9.53 0.74 -6.46
N PRO A 17 10.60 1.29 -7.05
CA PRO A 17 11.53 2.13 -6.31
C PRO A 17 10.88 3.48 -6.02
N ILE A 18 10.69 3.78 -4.73
CA ILE A 18 10.09 5.03 -4.26
C ILE A 18 11.12 5.81 -3.45
N CYS A 19 11.18 7.12 -3.70
CA CYS A 19 11.94 8.10 -2.93
C CYS A 19 10.96 8.97 -2.14
N PHE A 20 10.95 8.86 -0.81
CA PHE A 20 10.17 9.75 0.03
C PHE A 20 11.02 10.94 0.48
N GLN A 21 10.44 12.13 0.42
CA GLN A 21 11.06 13.38 0.88
C GLN A 21 10.11 14.10 1.82
N LEU A 22 10.60 14.66 2.92
CA LEU A 22 9.78 15.48 3.80
C LEU A 22 9.47 16.82 3.12
N ALA A 23 8.25 17.31 3.27
CA ALA A 23 7.85 18.64 2.82
C ALA A 23 8.79 19.72 3.39
N GLN A 24 9.33 20.58 2.54
CA GLN A 24 10.39 21.53 2.91
C GLN A 24 9.93 22.53 3.97
N GLU A 25 8.65 22.91 3.92
CA GLU A 25 7.99 23.79 4.88
C GLU A 25 7.76 23.17 6.26
N GLU A 26 7.92 21.86 6.40
CA GLU A 26 7.74 21.14 7.68
C GLU A 26 9.05 20.81 8.39
N ILE A 27 10.20 21.05 7.75
CA ILE A 27 11.53 20.81 8.34
C ILE A 27 11.81 21.90 9.38
N MET A 28 11.99 21.50 10.63
CA MET A 28 12.30 22.41 11.75
C MET A 28 13.77 22.42 12.14
N GLU A 29 14.51 21.36 11.79
CA GLU A 29 15.94 21.28 12.09
C GLU A 29 16.80 22.04 11.05
N ILE A 30 17.98 22.49 11.49
CA ILE A 30 18.97 23.13 10.61
C ILE A 30 19.47 22.13 9.54
N GLN A 31 19.50 20.84 9.88
CA GLN A 31 19.89 19.78 8.97
C GLN A 31 18.67 19.24 8.21
N GLN A 32 18.76 19.23 6.88
CA GLN A 32 17.73 18.60 6.06
C GLN A 32 17.74 17.07 6.24
N PRO A 33 16.56 16.43 6.30
CA PRO A 33 16.47 14.98 6.36
C PRO A 33 16.94 14.34 5.06
N ASP A 34 17.71 13.26 5.17
CA ASP A 34 18.04 12.43 4.02
C ASP A 34 16.76 11.84 3.40
N PRO A 35 16.63 11.83 2.06
CA PRO A 35 15.53 11.14 1.40
C PRO A 35 15.49 9.65 1.74
N PHE A 36 14.28 9.09 1.90
CA PHE A 36 14.09 7.70 2.26
C PHE A 36 13.76 6.85 1.02
N TYR A 37 14.68 5.99 0.61
CA TYR A 37 14.51 5.12 -0.55
C TYR A 37 14.08 3.71 -0.16
N VAL A 38 13.08 3.15 -0.83
CA VAL A 38 12.62 1.77 -0.58
C VAL A 38 11.94 1.15 -1.81
N MET A 39 12.10 -0.16 -1.97
CA MET A 39 11.35 -0.96 -2.93
C MET A 39 10.01 -1.37 -2.32
N VAL A 40 8.91 -0.96 -2.93
CA VAL A 40 7.55 -1.15 -2.39
C VAL A 40 6.72 -2.03 -3.33
N PRO A 41 5.98 -3.03 -2.84
CA PRO A 41 5.14 -3.87 -3.70
C PRO A 41 3.99 -3.10 -4.33
N ARG A 42 3.78 -3.32 -5.64
CA ARG A 42 2.73 -2.64 -6.42
C ARG A 42 1.33 -2.94 -5.92
N LEU A 43 1.09 -4.16 -5.43
CA LEU A 43 -0.23 -4.61 -4.98
C LEU A 43 -0.56 -4.24 -3.52
N SER A 44 0.37 -3.58 -2.80
CA SER A 44 0.14 -3.13 -1.43
C SER A 44 -0.51 -1.75 -1.37
N TYR A 45 -0.85 -1.30 -0.16
CA TYR A 45 -1.30 0.05 0.18
C TYR A 45 -0.25 0.78 1.01
N PHE A 46 -0.15 2.10 0.89
CA PHE A 46 0.89 2.91 1.55
C PHE A 46 0.92 2.75 3.09
N PRO A 47 -0.20 2.76 3.83
CA PRO A 47 -0.18 2.62 5.28
C PRO A 47 0.42 1.29 5.79
N LEU A 48 0.59 0.30 4.93
CA LEU A 48 1.20 -0.99 5.27
C LEU A 48 2.73 -1.00 5.17
N VAL A 49 3.32 -0.02 4.47
CA VAL A 49 4.74 -0.03 4.07
C VAL A 49 5.52 1.21 4.52
N THR A 50 4.84 2.20 5.11
CA THR A 50 5.45 3.51 5.45
C THR A 50 5.92 3.62 6.90
N ASP A 51 5.70 2.63 7.78
CA ASP A 51 6.05 2.71 9.21
C ASP A 51 7.52 3.10 9.48
N LYS A 52 8.46 2.52 8.72
CA LYS A 52 9.89 2.80 8.86
C LYS A 52 10.23 4.22 8.41
N MET A 53 9.63 4.65 7.31
CA MET A 53 9.78 5.99 6.76
C MET A 53 9.18 7.04 7.71
N LYS A 54 7.99 6.80 8.26
CA LYS A 54 7.35 7.70 9.23
C LYS A 54 8.27 7.96 10.42
N ARG A 55 8.83 6.90 11.03
CA ARG A 55 9.78 7.02 12.15
C ARG A 55 11.07 7.76 11.83
N HIS A 56 11.51 7.75 10.56
CA HIS A 56 12.66 8.51 10.10
C HIS A 56 12.36 10.01 10.10
N PHE A 57 11.26 10.43 9.44
CA PHE A 57 10.92 11.84 9.31
C PHE A 57 10.37 12.50 10.58
N LEU A 58 9.75 11.74 11.49
CA LEU A 58 9.27 12.26 12.78
C LEU A 58 10.36 12.96 13.62
N ARG A 59 11.64 12.68 13.35
CA ARG A 59 12.78 13.29 14.03
C ARG A 59 13.06 14.73 13.58
N TYR A 60 12.51 15.16 12.45
CA TYR A 60 12.84 16.42 11.79
C TYR A 60 11.69 17.44 11.82
N ILE A 61 10.53 17.05 12.36
CA ILE A 61 9.33 17.90 12.47
C ILE A 61 9.10 18.37 13.91
N SER A 62 8.25 19.38 14.09
CA SER A 62 7.81 19.84 15.42
C SER A 62 7.13 18.72 16.22
N GLN A 63 7.41 18.67 17.53
CA GLN A 63 6.77 17.72 18.45
C GLN A 63 5.24 17.88 18.50
N GLU A 64 4.73 19.08 18.23
CA GLU A 64 3.28 19.34 18.16
C GLU A 64 2.59 18.55 17.04
N ASN A 65 3.35 18.21 15.98
CA ASN A 65 2.84 17.48 14.82
C ASN A 65 3.20 15.98 14.86
N ALA A 66 3.82 15.50 15.94
CA ALA A 66 4.29 14.11 16.04
C ALA A 66 3.13 13.09 16.01
N ASP A 67 1.98 13.49 16.57
CA ASP A 67 0.76 12.68 16.60
C ASP A 67 -0.15 12.91 15.38
N SER A 68 0.22 13.85 14.51
CA SER A 68 -0.58 14.15 13.31
C SER A 68 -0.56 13.00 12.31
N GLU A 69 -1.65 12.93 11.53
CA GLU A 69 -1.78 11.93 10.49
C GLU A 69 -0.90 12.27 9.29
N MET A 70 -0.09 11.30 8.88
CA MET A 70 0.83 11.44 7.76
C MET A 70 0.08 11.17 6.45
N TRP A 71 0.26 12.04 5.47
CA TRP A 71 -0.26 11.84 4.11
C TRP A 71 0.85 12.02 3.07
N LEU A 72 0.57 11.55 1.85
CA LEU A 72 1.52 11.54 0.75
C LEU A 72 1.00 12.39 -0.40
N ASP A 73 1.93 13.11 -1.02
CA ASP A 73 1.69 13.97 -2.17
C ASP A 73 2.57 13.55 -3.35
N TYR A 74 2.04 13.73 -4.55
CA TYR A 74 2.81 13.71 -5.79
C TYR A 74 2.47 14.93 -6.63
N ASN A 75 3.43 15.84 -6.80
CA ASN A 75 3.28 17.05 -7.60
C ASN A 75 2.05 17.90 -7.22
N GLY A 76 1.78 18.04 -5.92
CA GLY A 76 0.63 18.80 -5.40
C GLY A 76 -0.71 18.04 -5.43
N GLN A 77 -0.69 16.75 -5.78
CA GLN A 77 -1.86 15.87 -5.70
C GLN A 77 -1.76 14.91 -4.50
N PRO A 78 -2.67 15.02 -3.51
CA PRO A 78 -2.77 14.05 -2.41
C PRO A 78 -3.10 12.64 -2.91
N LEU A 79 -2.31 11.67 -2.45
CA LEU A 79 -2.45 10.27 -2.85
C LEU A 79 -3.44 9.51 -1.95
N LYS A 80 -4.48 8.96 -2.58
CA LYS A 80 -5.53 8.18 -1.91
C LYS A 80 -4.97 6.83 -1.44
N TRP A 81 -4.75 6.69 -0.14
CA TRP A 81 -4.12 5.49 0.45
C TRP A 81 -4.85 4.18 0.15
N HIS A 82 -6.17 4.25 -0.07
CA HIS A 82 -7.04 3.10 -0.33
C HIS A 82 -6.95 2.60 -1.77
N TYR A 83 -6.12 3.22 -2.62
CA TYR A 83 -5.77 2.68 -3.93
C TYR A 83 -4.44 1.92 -3.87
N PRO A 84 -4.30 0.80 -4.61
CA PRO A 84 -3.03 0.08 -4.70
C PRO A 84 -1.91 0.98 -5.21
N ILE A 85 -0.71 0.80 -4.67
CA ILE A 85 0.45 1.67 -4.95
C ILE A 85 0.82 1.66 -6.44
N GLY A 86 0.79 0.47 -7.07
CA GLY A 86 1.04 0.33 -8.51
C GLY A 86 0.02 1.08 -9.36
N PHE A 87 -1.25 1.06 -8.95
CA PHE A 87 -2.30 1.81 -9.64
C PHE A 87 -2.10 3.32 -9.53
N LEU A 88 -1.75 3.82 -8.33
CA LEU A 88 -1.44 5.24 -8.15
C LEU A 88 -0.25 5.66 -9.02
N TYR A 89 0.82 4.86 -9.08
CA TYR A 89 1.97 5.14 -9.94
C TYR A 89 1.58 5.17 -11.42
N ASP A 90 0.88 4.14 -11.90
CA ASP A 90 0.51 4.03 -13.32
C ASP A 90 -0.46 5.16 -13.72
N LEU A 91 -1.36 5.58 -12.82
CA LEU A 91 -2.25 6.73 -13.05
C LEU A 91 -1.49 8.06 -13.12
N CYS A 92 -0.55 8.29 -12.22
CA CYS A 92 0.17 9.55 -12.10
C CYS A 92 1.34 9.69 -13.10
N CYS A 93 2.00 8.57 -13.44
CA CYS A 93 3.25 8.55 -14.20
C CYS A 93 3.17 7.72 -15.50
N GLY A 94 2.04 7.10 -15.82
CA GLY A 94 1.93 6.14 -16.93
C GLY A 94 2.34 6.69 -18.31
N ASN A 95 2.24 8.00 -18.52
CA ASN A 95 2.63 8.65 -19.78
C ASN A 95 4.10 9.09 -19.82
N ASP A 96 4.75 9.25 -18.67
CA ASP A 96 6.17 9.60 -18.53
C ASP A 96 6.74 8.90 -17.29
N PRO A 97 7.10 7.60 -17.40
CA PRO A 97 7.50 6.81 -16.24
C PRO A 97 8.90 7.25 -15.79
N GLN A 98 8.94 8.01 -14.70
CA GLN A 98 10.17 8.41 -14.03
C GLN A 98 10.38 7.55 -12.78
N LEU A 99 11.61 7.08 -12.59
CA LEU A 99 12.03 6.30 -11.42
C LEU A 99 13.32 6.90 -10.83
N PRO A 100 13.49 6.91 -9.50
CA PRO A 100 12.50 6.47 -8.50
C PRO A 100 11.28 7.40 -8.47
N TRP A 101 10.11 6.85 -8.13
CA TRP A 101 8.90 7.66 -7.94
C TRP A 101 9.09 8.53 -6.70
N THR A 102 9.23 9.84 -6.89
CA THR A 102 9.52 10.78 -5.81
C THR A 102 8.22 11.29 -5.21
N LEU A 103 8.00 11.02 -3.92
CA LEU A 103 6.81 11.40 -3.17
C LEU A 103 7.17 12.36 -2.04
N THR A 104 6.31 13.36 -1.83
CA THR A 104 6.44 14.27 -0.70
C THR A 104 5.61 13.74 0.47
N VAL A 105 6.19 13.75 1.66
CA VAL A 105 5.58 13.33 2.92
C VAL A 105 5.18 14.56 3.70
N HIS A 106 3.94 14.58 4.16
CA HIS A 106 3.38 15.65 4.96
C HIS A 106 2.85 15.10 6.29
N PHE A 107 3.00 15.87 7.35
CA PHE A 107 2.43 15.63 8.67
C PHE A 107 1.44 16.71 9.08
N THR A 108 1.36 17.82 8.35
CA THR A 108 0.41 18.90 8.63
C THR A 108 -0.59 19.07 7.49
N LYS A 109 -1.62 19.90 7.71
CA LYS A 109 -2.60 20.29 6.67
C LYS A 109 -3.21 19.09 5.93
N PHE A 110 -3.69 18.10 6.69
CA PHE A 110 -4.32 16.92 6.10
C PHE A 110 -5.50 17.34 5.18
N PRO A 111 -5.54 16.87 3.93
CA PRO A 111 -6.56 17.29 2.95
C PRO A 111 -7.88 16.51 3.17
N GLU A 112 -8.66 16.95 4.15
CA GLU A 112 -9.93 16.34 4.61
C GLU A 112 -10.95 16.12 3.50
N ASP A 113 -11.03 17.04 2.52
CA ASP A 113 -12.01 16.95 1.43
C ASP A 113 -11.65 15.89 0.37
N ILE A 114 -10.42 15.36 0.41
CA ILE A 114 -9.87 14.49 -0.64
C ILE A 114 -9.48 13.11 -0.10
N LEU A 115 -8.91 13.06 1.10
CA LEU A 115 -8.37 11.85 1.69
C LEU A 115 -9.27 11.32 2.80
N LEU A 116 -9.37 9.99 2.84
CA LEU A 116 -9.99 9.29 3.97
C LEU A 116 -8.94 9.14 5.08
N HIS A 117 -9.34 9.27 6.34
CA HIS A 117 -8.46 8.92 7.46
C HIS A 117 -8.14 7.41 7.50
N CYS A 118 -6.94 7.09 7.95
CA CYS A 118 -6.42 5.74 8.14
C CYS A 118 -5.71 5.66 9.51
N PRO A 119 -6.46 5.70 10.63
CA PRO A 119 -5.89 5.75 11.99
C PRO A 119 -5.07 4.51 12.36
N ASN A 120 -5.34 3.36 11.73
CA ASN A 120 -4.65 2.11 11.99
C ASN A 120 -4.79 1.14 10.80
N LYS A 121 -4.07 0.00 10.90
CA LYS A 121 -4.05 -1.03 9.84
C LYS A 121 -5.38 -1.81 9.73
N ASP A 122 -6.21 -1.81 10.76
CA ASP A 122 -7.50 -2.50 10.74
C ASP A 122 -8.46 -1.83 9.73
N VAL A 123 -8.34 -0.51 9.53
CA VAL A 123 -9.09 0.22 8.50
C VAL A 123 -8.66 -0.23 7.09
N VAL A 124 -7.36 -0.50 6.89
CA VAL A 124 -6.85 -1.03 5.62
C VAL A 124 -7.33 -2.46 5.39
N GLU A 125 -7.33 -3.30 6.42
CA GLU A 125 -7.87 -4.67 6.37
C GLU A 125 -9.36 -4.66 6.00
N ALA A 126 -10.15 -3.82 6.66
CA ALA A 126 -11.57 -3.68 6.40
C ALA A 126 -11.83 -3.22 4.96
N HIS A 127 -11.07 -2.24 4.47
CA HIS A 127 -11.14 -1.77 3.09
C HIS A 127 -10.80 -2.89 2.10
N TYR A 128 -9.65 -3.56 2.28
CA TYR A 128 -9.24 -4.69 1.46
C TYR A 128 -10.33 -5.76 1.41
N MET A 129 -10.85 -6.18 2.56
CA MET A 129 -11.89 -7.20 2.63
C MET A 129 -13.20 -6.76 1.97
N SER A 130 -13.54 -5.47 2.04
CA SER A 130 -14.70 -4.91 1.33
C SER A 130 -14.53 -5.03 -0.18
N THR A 131 -13.36 -4.65 -0.72
CA THR A 131 -13.10 -4.74 -2.17
C THR A 131 -13.14 -6.17 -2.69
N VAL A 132 -12.61 -7.14 -1.93
CA VAL A 132 -12.65 -8.56 -2.30
C VAL A 132 -14.09 -9.10 -2.28
N LYS A 133 -14.90 -8.71 -1.28
CA LYS A 133 -16.31 -9.09 -1.21
C LYS A 133 -17.12 -8.50 -2.37
N GLU A 134 -16.88 -7.24 -2.72
CA GLU A 134 -17.53 -6.60 -3.87
C GLU A 134 -17.17 -7.31 -5.18
N ALA A 135 -15.89 -7.62 -5.39
CA ALA A 135 -15.44 -8.40 -6.53
C ALA A 135 -16.10 -9.78 -6.60
N ASP A 136 -16.28 -10.45 -5.46
CA ASP A 136 -16.97 -11.74 -5.41
C ASP A 136 -18.48 -11.63 -5.65
N VAL A 137 -19.12 -10.52 -5.26
CA VAL A 137 -20.51 -10.26 -5.62
C VAL A 137 -20.67 -10.14 -7.13
N LEU A 138 -19.76 -9.43 -7.80
CA LEU A 138 -19.79 -9.28 -9.26
C LEU A 138 -19.52 -10.60 -9.98
N LYS A 139 -18.57 -11.41 -9.50
CA LYS A 139 -18.11 -12.61 -10.21
C LYS A 139 -18.88 -13.88 -9.84
N HIS A 140 -19.24 -14.07 -8.56
CA HIS A 140 -19.91 -15.28 -8.04
C HIS A 140 -21.14 -14.99 -7.19
N ARG A 141 -21.70 -13.77 -7.24
CA ARG A 141 -22.85 -13.38 -6.41
C ARG A 141 -22.60 -13.58 -4.91
N GLY A 142 -21.35 -13.43 -4.47
CA GLY A 142 -20.94 -13.48 -3.06
C GLY A 142 -20.83 -14.89 -2.47
N GLN A 143 -20.96 -15.95 -3.29
CA GLN A 143 -21.00 -17.33 -2.80
C GLN A 143 -19.64 -17.82 -2.29
N VAL A 144 -18.54 -17.36 -2.87
CA VAL A 144 -17.20 -17.83 -2.48
C VAL A 144 -16.80 -17.21 -1.15
N MET A 145 -16.97 -15.89 -1.00
CA MET A 145 -16.62 -15.19 0.25
C MET A 145 -17.53 -15.56 1.43
N SER A 146 -18.79 -15.91 1.17
CA SER A 146 -19.75 -16.33 2.21
C SER A 146 -19.53 -17.76 2.73
N THR A 147 -18.91 -18.64 1.94
CA THR A 147 -18.59 -20.02 2.35
C THR A 147 -17.26 -20.14 3.08
N MET A 148 -16.40 -19.12 3.00
CA MET A 148 -15.13 -19.05 3.73
C MET A 148 -15.32 -18.88 5.24
N GLN A 149 -14.41 -19.50 6.00
CA GLN A 149 -14.33 -19.30 7.44
C GLN A 149 -13.50 -18.06 7.76
N LYS A 150 -13.66 -17.51 8.97
CA LYS A 150 -12.87 -16.36 9.45
C LYS A 150 -11.35 -16.55 9.29
N LYS A 151 -10.86 -17.78 9.51
CA LYS A 151 -9.43 -18.11 9.31
C LYS A 151 -8.97 -17.91 7.87
N ASP A 152 -9.84 -18.15 6.89
CA ASP A 152 -9.52 -18.02 5.47
C ASP A 152 -9.47 -16.54 5.08
N HIS A 153 -10.38 -15.71 5.62
CA HIS A 153 -10.33 -14.25 5.48
C HIS A 153 -9.04 -13.67 6.09
N ASN A 154 -8.64 -14.16 7.27
CA ASN A 154 -7.39 -13.74 7.90
C ASN A 154 -6.18 -14.17 7.05
N GLN A 155 -6.21 -15.35 6.42
CA GLN A 155 -5.13 -15.80 5.54
C GLN A 155 -4.99 -14.92 4.29
N LEU A 156 -6.10 -14.48 3.69
CA LEU A 156 -6.08 -13.52 2.58
C LEU A 156 -5.37 -12.22 3.00
N TRP A 157 -5.78 -11.66 4.13
CA TRP A 157 -5.18 -10.43 4.67
C TRP A 157 -3.68 -10.60 4.99
N LEU A 158 -3.33 -11.67 5.71
CA LEU A 158 -1.94 -11.97 6.04
C LEU A 158 -1.09 -12.22 4.78
N GLY A 159 -1.67 -12.79 3.72
CA GLY A 159 -1.02 -12.94 2.43
C GLY A 159 -0.61 -11.58 1.84
N LEU A 160 -1.52 -10.61 1.85
CA LEU A 160 -1.23 -9.25 1.39
C LEU A 160 -0.19 -8.56 2.29
N GLN A 161 -0.36 -8.61 3.60
CA GLN A 161 0.52 -7.92 4.56
C GLN A 161 1.95 -8.50 4.54
N ASN A 162 2.07 -9.83 4.51
CA ASN A 162 3.35 -10.55 4.57
C ASN A 162 3.98 -10.79 3.21
N GLY A 163 3.31 -10.48 2.09
CA GLY A 163 3.96 -10.36 0.78
C GLY A 163 5.15 -9.39 0.77
N ASN A 164 5.28 -8.57 1.83
CA ASN A 164 6.43 -7.72 2.13
C ASN A 164 7.65 -8.45 2.74
N ASN A 165 7.49 -9.63 3.33
CA ASN A 165 8.55 -10.43 4.00
C ASN A 165 8.45 -11.92 3.61
N LEU A 166 9.01 -12.30 2.46
CA LEU A 166 9.05 -13.70 2.00
C LEU A 166 10.12 -14.52 2.77
N THR A 167 9.77 -15.00 3.97
CA THR A 167 10.43 -16.17 4.60
C THR A 167 9.46 -17.28 5.00
N LEU A 168 8.20 -17.22 4.56
CA LEU A 168 7.28 -18.37 4.61
C LEU A 168 6.82 -18.69 3.20
N SER A 169 6.83 -19.98 2.89
CA SER A 169 6.99 -20.55 1.56
C SER A 169 6.14 -19.86 0.48
N ALA A 170 6.80 -19.41 -0.60
CA ALA A 170 6.11 -18.90 -1.79
C ALA A 170 5.06 -19.89 -2.33
N SER A 171 5.21 -21.19 -2.04
CA SER A 171 4.27 -22.25 -2.41
C SER A 171 2.91 -22.19 -1.72
N ASP A 172 2.81 -21.68 -0.49
CA ASP A 172 1.55 -21.69 0.28
C ASP A 172 0.70 -20.44 0.02
N ASN A 173 1.33 -19.26 -0.07
CA ASN A 173 0.64 -18.02 -0.46
C ASN A 173 0.21 -18.04 -1.93
N ILE A 174 1.00 -18.62 -2.83
CA ILE A 174 0.59 -18.87 -4.21
C ILE A 174 -0.53 -19.92 -4.27
N ARG A 175 -0.63 -20.89 -3.35
CA ARG A 175 -1.77 -21.82 -3.32
C ARG A 175 -3.06 -21.18 -2.80
N VAL A 176 -2.99 -20.38 -1.74
CA VAL A 176 -4.17 -19.70 -1.18
C VAL A 176 -4.63 -18.60 -2.14
N SER A 177 -3.73 -17.71 -2.59
CA SER A 177 -4.04 -16.68 -3.57
C SER A 177 -4.37 -17.25 -4.95
N ASN A 178 -3.68 -18.27 -5.49
CA ASN A 178 -4.09 -18.82 -6.81
C ASN A 178 -5.34 -19.68 -6.74
N SER A 179 -5.61 -20.40 -5.64
CA SER A 179 -6.89 -21.12 -5.55
C SER A 179 -8.07 -20.17 -5.36
N LEU A 180 -7.84 -18.97 -4.82
CA LEU A 180 -8.87 -17.94 -4.61
C LEU A 180 -8.98 -16.98 -5.79
N VAL A 181 -7.89 -16.57 -6.44
CA VAL A 181 -7.88 -15.76 -7.68
C VAL A 181 -8.32 -16.58 -8.90
N GLN A 182 -8.18 -17.91 -8.89
CA GLN A 182 -8.80 -18.77 -9.91
C GLN A 182 -10.27 -19.12 -9.61
N LYS A 183 -10.73 -18.91 -8.37
CA LYS A 183 -12.13 -19.10 -7.97
C LYS A 183 -12.93 -17.80 -7.88
N ILE A 184 -12.24 -16.65 -7.88
CA ILE A 184 -12.78 -15.29 -7.94
C ILE A 184 -12.40 -14.70 -9.30
#